data_AF-A0A7S2K7H2-F1
#
_entry.id   AF-A0A7S2K7H2-F1
#
_cell.length_a   1.000
_cell.length_b   1.000
_cell.length_c   1.000
_cell.angle_alpha   90.00
_cell.angle_beta   90.00
_cell.angle_gamma   90.00
#
_symmetry.space_group_name_H-M   'P 1'
#
loop_
_entity.id
_entity.type
_entity.pdbx_description
1 polymer ?
#
loop_
_entity_poly.entity_id
_entity_poly.type
_entity_poly.pdbx_seq_one_letter_code
_entity_poly.pdbx_strand_id
1 'polypeptide(L)'
;STLPCDALLLAVGRSPVDALQGLHLHKAGVAWTHQDGVDVDSCLRSKTRSHIFACGDCASAVHGPSRRASHAAWTGYHAVRNMFAPKLLQSRAVHPFVPRVTFTDPEIASIGLSHVECVRRHGKDGFQYLRMPEQGTDRGDMDSIQRQLSIGFTELRVRHNRILGATICSPAAAEAINEVALALNAGLSCDDLARTIHCYPSYGYPLQRIALAVSLSSVWGLLASCGKFGTALGVFGRIISRPFSSLILNRKQSAETMRAWQAMGADRMLMLMEEANENEHDSLEYVGRSFLDEADNDEFCKIARTKANVSGLADVTDNEESLRCYRDFVAW
;
A
#
# COMPACT_ATOMS: atom_id res chain seq x y z
N SER A 1 -30.55 24.57 -14.07
CA SER A 1 -31.22 23.25 -14.17
C SER A 1 -31.71 22.84 -12.78
N THR A 2 -32.80 22.09 -12.70
CA THR A 2 -33.39 21.60 -11.43
C THR A 2 -33.44 20.07 -11.48
N LEU A 3 -33.03 19.39 -10.39
CA LEU A 3 -33.07 17.93 -10.26
C LEU A 3 -34.10 17.54 -9.18
N PRO A 4 -35.19 16.85 -9.52
CA PRO A 4 -36.17 16.39 -8.52
C PRO A 4 -35.62 15.23 -7.69
N CYS A 5 -35.85 15.24 -6.38
CA CYS A 5 -35.49 14.17 -5.44
C CYS A 5 -36.41 14.19 -4.21
N ASP A 6 -36.53 13.06 -3.51
CA ASP A 6 -37.30 12.97 -2.26
C ASP A 6 -36.51 13.47 -1.04
N ALA A 7 -35.18 13.32 -1.07
CA ALA A 7 -34.28 13.74 -0.01
C ALA A 7 -32.90 14.14 -0.55
N LEU A 8 -32.22 15.01 0.20
CA LEU A 8 -30.85 15.47 -0.08
C LEU A 8 -29.93 15.09 1.07
N LEU A 9 -28.89 14.30 0.79
CA LEU A 9 -27.82 13.98 1.74
C LEU A 9 -26.63 14.94 1.57
N LEU A 10 -26.27 15.65 2.62
CA LEU A 10 -25.10 16.53 2.63
C LEU A 10 -23.87 15.80 3.19
N ALA A 11 -23.01 15.30 2.29
CA ALA A 11 -21.76 14.61 2.62
C ALA A 11 -20.52 15.36 2.11
N VAL A 12 -20.55 16.69 2.11
CA VAL A 12 -19.52 17.57 1.50
C VAL A 12 -18.26 17.77 2.35
N GLY A 13 -18.25 17.29 3.60
CA GLY A 13 -17.12 17.42 4.51
C GLY A 13 -17.53 17.70 5.95
N ARG A 14 -16.53 17.87 6.81
CA ARG A 14 -16.70 18.15 8.24
C ARG A 14 -15.82 19.32 8.65
N SER A 15 -16.36 20.16 9.52
CA SER A 15 -15.65 21.30 10.11
C SER A 15 -15.73 21.23 11.63
N PRO A 16 -14.64 21.53 12.37
CA PRO A 16 -14.70 21.60 13.83
C PRO A 16 -15.39 22.88 14.34
N VAL A 17 -15.71 23.83 13.45
CA VAL A 17 -16.22 25.17 13.80
C VAL A 17 -17.41 25.15 14.72
N ASP A 18 -18.48 24.44 14.35
CA ASP A 18 -19.75 24.49 15.09
C ASP A 18 -19.58 23.96 16.52
N ALA A 19 -18.77 22.91 16.68
CA ALA A 19 -18.45 22.35 17.99
C ALA A 19 -17.57 23.30 18.83
N LEU A 20 -16.64 24.04 18.22
CA LEU A 20 -15.71 24.93 18.92
C LEU A 20 -16.33 26.28 19.29
N GLN A 21 -17.28 26.80 18.51
CA GLN A 21 -17.93 28.08 18.79
C GLN A 21 -18.65 28.09 20.15
N GLY A 22 -19.30 26.99 20.50
CA GLY A 22 -20.01 26.85 21.78
C GLY A 22 -19.11 26.82 23.02
N LEU A 23 -17.81 26.60 22.86
CA LEU A 23 -16.87 26.49 23.99
C LEU A 23 -16.34 27.83 24.51
N HIS A 24 -16.64 28.94 23.82
CA HIS A 24 -16.18 30.27 24.19
C HIS A 24 -14.66 30.37 24.45
N LEU A 25 -13.84 29.71 23.61
CA LEU A 25 -12.38 29.58 23.77
C LEU A 25 -11.63 30.91 23.98
N HIS A 26 -12.16 32.02 23.45
CA HIS A 26 -11.63 33.36 23.68
C HIS A 26 -11.61 33.76 25.17
N LYS A 27 -12.60 33.34 25.96
CA LYS A 27 -12.66 33.61 27.42
C LYS A 27 -11.54 32.86 28.16
N ALA A 28 -11.16 31.68 27.66
CA ALA A 28 -10.01 30.93 28.15
C ALA A 28 -8.68 31.42 27.55
N GLY A 29 -8.69 32.37 26.61
CA GLY A 29 -7.52 32.84 25.87
C GLY A 29 -6.85 31.74 25.04
N VAL A 30 -7.64 30.80 24.51
CA VAL A 30 -7.18 29.72 23.62
C VAL A 30 -7.34 30.15 22.17
N ALA A 31 -6.22 30.21 21.44
CA ALA A 31 -6.22 30.47 20.00
C ALA A 31 -6.76 29.26 19.22
N TRP A 32 -7.58 29.55 18.20
CA TRP A 32 -8.13 28.58 17.26
C TRP A 32 -8.51 29.29 15.96
N THR A 33 -8.59 28.55 14.85
CA THR A 33 -9.07 29.06 13.55
C THR A 33 -10.27 28.26 13.07
N HIS A 34 -11.10 28.86 12.22
CA HIS A 34 -12.24 28.16 11.64
C HIS A 34 -11.81 26.99 10.73
N GLN A 35 -10.64 27.12 10.11
CA GLN A 35 -10.13 26.14 9.15
C GLN A 35 -9.46 24.96 9.87
N ASP A 36 -8.66 25.24 10.90
CA ASP A 36 -7.75 24.26 11.50
C ASP A 36 -8.20 23.79 12.90
N GLY A 37 -9.09 24.52 13.57
CA GLY A 37 -9.48 24.24 14.95
C GLY A 37 -8.50 24.83 15.96
N VAL A 38 -8.39 24.20 17.14
CA VAL A 38 -7.56 24.70 18.25
C VAL A 38 -6.08 24.66 17.88
N ASP A 39 -5.39 25.79 18.03
CA ASP A 39 -3.97 25.90 17.69
C ASP A 39 -3.10 25.20 18.73
N VAL A 40 -2.55 24.04 18.32
CA VAL A 40 -1.73 23.17 19.17
C VAL A 40 -0.32 22.97 18.62
N ASP A 41 0.60 22.61 19.50
CA ASP A 41 1.93 22.11 19.15
C ASP A 41 1.92 20.62 18.80
N SER A 42 3.10 20.06 18.49
CA SER A 42 3.25 18.64 18.14
C SER A 42 2.92 17.66 19.27
N CYS A 43 2.80 18.14 20.51
CA CYS A 43 2.41 17.38 21.70
C CYS A 43 0.92 17.56 22.04
N LEU A 44 0.14 18.22 21.17
CA LEU A 44 -1.29 18.54 21.33
C LEU A 44 -1.60 19.56 22.43
N ARG A 45 -0.59 20.29 22.90
CA ARG A 45 -0.77 21.38 23.87
C ARG A 45 -1.15 22.65 23.11
N SER A 46 -2.10 23.41 23.64
CA SER A 46 -2.41 24.74 23.11
C SER A 46 -1.18 25.64 23.14
N LYS A 47 -0.89 26.29 22.01
CA LYS A 47 0.25 27.22 21.92
C LYS A 47 0.08 28.49 22.76
N THR A 48 -1.16 28.81 23.14
CA THR A 48 -1.50 30.00 23.92
C THR A 48 -1.76 29.69 25.39
N ARG A 49 -2.18 28.47 25.73
CA ARG A 49 -2.47 28.04 27.10
C ARG A 49 -1.85 26.68 27.42
N SER A 50 -0.79 26.68 28.23
CA SER A 50 0.02 25.47 28.49
C SER A 50 -0.69 24.33 29.24
N HIS A 51 -1.78 24.63 29.93
CA HIS A 51 -2.61 23.67 30.68
C HIS A 51 -3.81 23.15 29.87
N ILE A 52 -3.98 23.59 28.62
CA ILE A 52 -5.08 23.18 27.74
C ILE A 52 -4.51 22.36 26.59
N PHE A 53 -5.20 21.27 26.26
CA PHE A 53 -4.87 20.36 25.18
C PHE A 53 -6.08 20.17 24.28
N ALA A 54 -5.84 19.88 23.00
CA ALA A 54 -6.88 19.51 22.04
C ALA A 54 -6.41 18.32 21.22
N CYS A 55 -7.30 17.35 20.99
CA CYS A 55 -6.98 16.10 20.28
C CYS A 55 -8.11 15.73 19.33
N GLY A 56 -7.84 14.79 18.41
CA GLY A 56 -8.77 14.43 17.35
C GLY A 56 -9.08 15.59 16.40
N ASP A 57 -10.26 15.55 15.79
CA ASP A 57 -10.67 16.44 14.68
C ASP A 57 -10.71 17.94 15.03
N CYS A 58 -10.69 18.29 16.33
CA CYS A 58 -10.72 19.70 16.77
C CYS A 58 -9.34 20.35 16.88
N ALA A 59 -8.25 19.58 16.73
CA ALA A 59 -6.89 20.06 16.87
C ALA A 59 -6.26 20.41 15.52
N SER A 60 -5.56 21.55 15.44
CA SER A 60 -4.90 22.02 14.21
C SER A 60 -3.80 21.09 13.69
N ALA A 61 -3.26 20.23 14.54
CA ALA A 61 -2.27 19.23 14.15
C ALA A 61 -2.90 18.00 13.44
N VAL A 62 -4.23 17.85 13.44
CA VAL A 62 -4.95 16.74 12.79
C VAL A 62 -5.65 17.24 11.53
N HIS A 63 -5.01 17.04 10.38
CA HIS A 63 -5.54 17.46 9.09
C HIS A 63 -6.57 16.47 8.53
N GLY A 64 -7.42 16.94 7.60
CA GLY A 64 -8.52 16.17 7.00
C GLY A 64 -8.20 14.70 6.66
N PRO A 65 -7.08 14.41 5.97
CA PRO A 65 -6.70 13.04 5.64
C PRO A 65 -6.53 12.08 6.83
N SER A 66 -6.20 12.60 8.02
CA SER A 66 -5.96 11.83 9.24
C SER A 66 -7.11 11.90 10.26
N ARG A 67 -8.23 12.58 9.95
CA ARG A 67 -9.43 12.63 10.81
C ARG A 67 -10.16 11.28 10.84
N ARG A 68 -9.68 10.35 11.65
CA ARG A 68 -10.22 8.98 11.80
C ARG A 68 -10.40 8.66 13.26
N ALA A 69 -11.39 7.82 13.59
CA ALA A 69 -11.70 7.48 14.98
C ALA A 69 -10.51 6.87 15.72
N SER A 70 -9.76 5.97 15.08
CA SER A 70 -8.53 5.38 15.64
C SER A 70 -7.44 6.42 15.91
N HIS A 71 -7.26 7.39 15.01
CA HIS A 71 -6.30 8.47 15.20
C HIS A 71 -6.76 9.48 16.26
N ALA A 72 -8.07 9.72 16.40
CA ALA A 72 -8.63 10.50 17.50
C ALA A 72 -8.38 9.83 18.86
N ALA A 73 -8.54 8.51 18.96
CA ALA A 73 -8.20 7.76 20.16
C ALA A 73 -6.70 7.83 20.48
N TRP A 74 -5.84 7.65 19.47
CA TRP A 74 -4.39 7.79 19.61
C TRP A 74 -3.99 9.18 20.12
N THR A 75 -4.50 10.23 19.48
CA THR A 75 -4.21 11.61 19.88
C THR A 75 -4.75 11.93 21.26
N GLY A 76 -5.92 11.39 21.66
CA GLY A 76 -6.46 11.52 23.01
C GLY A 76 -5.55 10.89 24.06
N TYR A 77 -5.11 9.65 23.84
CA TYR A 77 -4.12 8.98 24.70
C TYR A 77 -2.84 9.81 24.85
N HIS A 78 -2.28 10.30 23.74
CA HIS A 78 -1.06 11.09 23.76
C HIS A 78 -1.24 12.47 24.39
N ALA A 79 -2.39 13.12 24.23
CA ALA A 79 -2.68 14.39 24.89
C ALA A 79 -2.68 14.24 26.42
N VAL A 80 -3.37 13.22 26.95
CA VAL A 80 -3.37 12.92 28.39
C VAL A 80 -1.97 12.55 28.87
N ARG A 81 -1.26 11.67 28.16
CA ARG A 81 0.12 11.33 28.50
C ARG A 81 1.02 12.56 28.54
N ASN A 82 0.95 13.43 27.55
CA ASN A 82 1.78 14.64 27.48
C ASN A 82 1.37 15.72 28.50
N MET A 83 0.14 15.69 29.01
CA MET A 83 -0.33 16.54 30.10
C MET A 83 0.41 16.21 31.41
N PHE A 84 0.61 14.93 31.70
CA PHE A 84 1.27 14.47 32.94
C PHE A 84 2.77 14.18 32.78
N ALA A 85 3.27 14.04 31.55
CA ALA A 85 4.69 13.77 31.31
C ALA A 85 5.56 15.02 31.57
N PRO A 86 6.73 14.87 32.22
CA PRO A 86 7.78 15.88 32.24
C PRO A 86 8.11 16.36 30.82
N LYS A 87 8.46 17.64 30.64
CA LYS A 87 8.73 18.22 29.31
C LYS A 87 9.73 17.41 28.47
N LEU A 88 10.75 16.83 29.12
CA LEU A 88 11.78 16.01 28.45
C LEU A 88 11.27 14.64 27.96
N LEU A 89 10.12 14.18 28.43
CA LEU A 89 9.51 12.88 28.09
C LEU A 89 8.27 13.02 27.19
N GLN A 90 7.90 14.26 26.83
CA GLN A 90 6.80 14.52 25.92
C GLN A 90 7.15 14.05 24.51
N SER A 91 6.14 13.56 23.79
CA SER A 91 6.31 12.94 22.48
C SER A 91 5.35 13.52 21.46
N ARG A 92 5.75 13.49 20.18
CA ARG A 92 4.86 13.82 19.08
C ARG A 92 3.64 12.91 19.11
N ALA A 93 2.47 13.51 19.08
CA ALA A 93 1.21 12.83 19.30
C ALA A 93 0.46 12.51 17.99
N VAL A 94 0.85 13.11 16.86
CA VAL A 94 0.25 12.85 15.55
C VAL A 94 1.02 11.72 14.87
N HIS A 95 0.30 10.67 14.47
CA HIS A 95 0.92 9.51 13.82
C HIS A 95 1.09 9.78 12.31
N PRO A 96 2.27 9.54 11.71
CA PRO A 96 2.51 9.82 10.29
C PRO A 96 1.82 8.83 9.35
N PHE A 97 1.48 7.64 9.84
CA PHE A 97 0.86 6.56 9.04
C PHE A 97 -0.50 6.21 9.63
N VAL A 98 -1.57 6.81 9.09
CA VAL A 98 -2.95 6.55 9.51
C VAL A 98 -3.67 5.88 8.34
N PRO A 99 -4.11 4.61 8.47
CA PRO A 99 -4.91 3.97 7.44
C PRO A 99 -6.21 4.74 7.18
N ARG A 100 -6.59 4.85 5.90
CA ARG A 100 -7.88 5.34 5.44
C ARG A 100 -8.64 4.18 4.82
N VAL A 101 -9.85 3.91 5.32
CA VAL A 101 -10.71 2.85 4.80
C VAL A 101 -12.09 3.41 4.48
N THR A 102 -12.60 3.04 3.31
CA THR A 102 -14.00 3.18 2.91
C THR A 102 -14.62 1.78 2.91
N PHE A 103 -15.58 1.55 3.81
CA PHE A 103 -16.22 0.25 4.04
C PHE A 103 -17.37 -0.02 3.05
N THR A 104 -17.11 0.19 1.76
CA THR A 104 -17.96 -0.31 0.67
C THR A 104 -17.74 -1.81 0.46
N ASP A 105 -18.47 -2.43 -0.46
CA ASP A 105 -18.20 -3.78 -0.92
C ASP A 105 -17.87 -3.75 -2.43
N PRO A 106 -16.60 -3.96 -2.83
CA PRO A 106 -15.43 -4.21 -1.98
C PRO A 106 -14.98 -2.98 -1.18
N GLU A 107 -14.23 -3.23 -0.11
CA GLU A 107 -13.63 -2.17 0.70
C GLU A 107 -12.48 -1.49 -0.05
N ILE A 108 -12.23 -0.22 0.23
CA ILE A 108 -11.08 0.51 -0.30
C ILE A 108 -10.25 1.03 0.86
N ALA A 109 -9.01 0.56 0.97
CA ALA A 109 -8.05 0.98 1.97
C ALA A 109 -6.82 1.64 1.36
N SER A 110 -6.28 2.66 2.02
CA SER A 110 -5.03 3.30 1.61
C SER A 110 -4.20 3.79 2.80
N ILE A 111 -2.89 3.80 2.60
CA ILE A 111 -1.93 4.33 3.57
C ILE A 111 -0.66 4.85 2.88
N GLY A 112 0.04 5.77 3.56
CA GLY A 112 1.29 6.38 3.07
C GLY A 112 1.06 7.39 1.96
N LEU A 113 2.06 7.57 1.10
CA LEU A 113 2.06 8.59 0.05
C LEU A 113 1.17 8.20 -1.13
N SER A 114 0.17 9.01 -1.51
CA SER A 114 -0.59 8.72 -2.74
C SER A 114 0.30 8.71 -3.98
N HIS A 115 -0.16 8.10 -5.08
CA HIS A 115 0.59 8.14 -6.34
C HIS A 115 0.93 9.59 -6.77
N VAL A 116 -0.02 10.51 -6.63
CA VAL A 116 0.17 11.94 -6.92
C VAL A 116 1.25 12.53 -6.02
N GLU A 117 1.25 12.20 -4.73
CA GLU A 117 2.30 12.65 -3.82
C GLU A 117 3.67 12.04 -4.14
N CYS A 118 3.74 10.77 -4.54
CA CYS A 118 4.97 10.14 -4.99
C CYS A 118 5.53 10.86 -6.22
N VAL A 119 4.69 11.13 -7.23
CA VAL A 119 5.08 11.89 -8.42
C VAL A 119 5.57 13.29 -8.04
N ARG A 120 4.85 13.99 -7.16
CA ARG A 120 5.23 15.33 -6.70
C ARG A 120 6.56 15.35 -5.95
N ARG A 121 6.84 14.34 -5.12
CA ARG A 121 8.04 14.29 -4.26
C ARG A 121 9.25 13.67 -4.94
N HIS A 122 9.06 12.76 -5.88
CA HIS A 122 10.14 11.94 -6.45
C HIS A 122 10.22 12.01 -7.99
N GLY A 123 9.23 12.63 -8.65
CA GLY A 123 9.07 12.56 -10.10
C GLY A 123 8.39 11.24 -10.53
N LYS A 124 7.87 11.22 -11.76
CA LYS A 124 7.18 10.03 -12.32
C LYS A 124 8.07 8.78 -12.33
N ASP A 125 9.38 8.96 -12.52
CA ASP A 125 10.35 7.87 -12.62
C ASP A 125 11.12 7.61 -11.32
N GLY A 126 10.85 8.37 -10.25
CA GLY A 126 11.61 8.29 -8.99
C GLY A 126 11.10 7.25 -8.00
N PHE A 127 10.07 6.49 -8.35
CA PHE A 127 9.50 5.42 -7.55
C PHE A 127 8.91 4.33 -8.46
N GLN A 128 8.74 3.14 -7.91
CA GLN A 128 8.04 2.04 -8.54
C GLN A 128 6.61 1.97 -8.01
N TYR A 129 5.72 1.60 -8.90
CA TYR A 129 4.31 1.39 -8.63
C TYR A 129 3.95 0.03 -9.22
N LEU A 130 3.48 -0.89 -8.38
CA LEU A 130 3.07 -2.22 -8.81
C LEU A 130 1.64 -2.45 -8.32
N ARG A 131 0.79 -2.88 -9.25
CA ARG A 131 -0.61 -3.21 -8.99
C ARG A 131 -0.87 -4.62 -9.47
N MET A 132 -1.50 -5.41 -8.61
CA MET A 132 -1.99 -6.74 -8.92
C MET A 132 -3.52 -6.72 -8.87
N PRO A 133 -4.23 -7.15 -9.93
CA PRO A 133 -5.67 -7.33 -9.85
C PRO A 133 -6.02 -8.47 -8.88
N GLU A 134 -7.17 -8.37 -8.22
CA GLU A 134 -7.69 -9.48 -7.41
C GLU A 134 -8.16 -10.65 -8.30
N GLN A 135 -8.55 -10.36 -9.54
CA GLN A 135 -8.81 -11.37 -10.56
C GLN A 135 -7.51 -12.12 -10.90
N GLY A 136 -7.56 -13.46 -10.88
CA GLY A 136 -6.38 -14.31 -11.01
C GLY A 136 -5.61 -14.52 -9.70
N THR A 137 -6.16 -14.08 -8.57
CA THR A 137 -5.75 -14.55 -7.24
C THR A 137 -6.72 -15.64 -6.80
N ASP A 138 -6.22 -16.70 -6.18
CA ASP A 138 -7.08 -17.83 -5.82
C ASP A 138 -8.19 -17.42 -4.84
N ARG A 139 -7.89 -16.49 -3.91
CA ARG A 139 -8.91 -15.95 -3.00
C ARG A 139 -9.95 -15.10 -3.73
N GLY A 140 -9.51 -14.21 -4.62
CA GLY A 140 -10.38 -13.36 -5.43
C GLY A 140 -11.27 -14.19 -6.35
N ASP A 141 -10.71 -15.18 -7.02
CA ASP A 141 -11.42 -16.05 -7.98
C ASP A 141 -12.44 -16.94 -7.26
N MET A 142 -12.10 -17.54 -6.11
CA MET A 142 -13.07 -18.29 -5.30
C MET A 142 -14.26 -17.44 -4.86
N ASP A 143 -14.02 -16.21 -4.40
CA ASP A 143 -15.08 -15.33 -3.93
C ASP A 143 -15.85 -14.67 -5.09
N SER A 144 -15.25 -14.56 -6.28
CA SER A 144 -15.88 -13.96 -7.47
C SER A 144 -17.15 -14.70 -7.91
N ILE A 145 -17.20 -16.02 -7.70
CA ILE A 145 -18.36 -16.87 -7.99
C ILE A 145 -19.59 -16.42 -7.20
N GLN A 146 -19.39 -15.94 -5.96
CA GLN A 146 -20.46 -15.53 -5.07
C GLN A 146 -20.71 -14.02 -5.07
N ARG A 147 -19.64 -13.21 -5.24
CA ARG A 147 -19.69 -11.76 -5.04
C ARG A 147 -19.70 -10.94 -6.33
N GLN A 148 -19.57 -11.56 -7.50
CA GLN A 148 -19.38 -10.84 -8.77
C GLN A 148 -18.27 -9.78 -8.69
N LEU A 149 -17.17 -10.12 -8.01
CA LEU A 149 -15.98 -9.26 -7.86
C LEU A 149 -15.36 -8.99 -9.23
N SER A 150 -15.84 -7.93 -9.89
CA SER A 150 -15.33 -7.47 -11.19
C SER A 150 -14.27 -6.37 -11.04
N ILE A 151 -14.14 -5.80 -9.84
CA ILE A 151 -13.30 -4.64 -9.57
C ILE A 151 -12.55 -4.90 -8.26
N GLY A 152 -11.25 -5.13 -8.32
CA GLY A 152 -10.41 -5.30 -7.14
C GLY A 152 -8.93 -5.29 -7.49
N PHE A 153 -8.11 -4.71 -6.63
CA PHE A 153 -6.66 -4.72 -6.79
C PHE A 153 -5.92 -4.49 -5.47
N THR A 154 -4.68 -4.96 -5.42
CA THR A 154 -3.70 -4.59 -4.40
C THR A 154 -2.56 -3.83 -5.08
N GLU A 155 -2.16 -2.70 -4.49
CA GLU A 155 -1.13 -1.81 -5.03
C GLU A 155 -0.09 -1.46 -3.97
N LEU A 156 1.20 -1.55 -4.32
CA LEU A 156 2.32 -1.04 -3.52
C LEU A 156 3.11 0.02 -4.29
N ARG A 157 3.45 1.09 -3.56
CA ARG A 157 4.36 2.16 -4.01
C ARG A 157 5.67 2.01 -3.27
N VAL A 158 6.78 1.94 -4.01
CA VAL A 158 8.09 1.58 -3.47
C VAL A 158 9.18 2.48 -4.02
N ARG A 159 10.16 2.85 -3.21
CA ARG A 159 11.38 3.53 -3.66
C ARG A 159 12.59 2.95 -2.95
N HIS A 160 13.56 2.47 -3.71
CA HIS A 160 14.78 1.85 -3.19
C HIS A 160 14.49 0.76 -2.14
N ASN A 161 13.58 -0.17 -2.46
CA ASN A 161 13.12 -1.25 -1.57
C ASN A 161 12.39 -0.76 -0.28
N ARG A 162 12.07 0.53 -0.17
CA ARG A 162 11.27 1.09 0.93
C ARG A 162 9.84 1.30 0.48
N ILE A 163 8.90 0.82 1.29
CA ILE A 163 7.48 1.04 1.07
C ILE A 163 7.19 2.54 1.29
N LEU A 164 6.56 3.16 0.30
CA LEU A 164 6.03 4.52 0.38
C LEU A 164 4.55 4.52 0.76
N GLY A 165 3.84 3.43 0.44
CA GLY A 165 2.52 3.08 0.94
C GLY A 165 1.79 2.11 0.03
N ALA A 166 0.51 1.86 0.33
CA ALA A 166 -0.33 0.91 -0.39
C ALA A 166 -1.77 1.41 -0.59
N THR A 167 -2.42 0.90 -1.63
CA THR A 167 -3.86 1.06 -1.88
C THR A 167 -4.42 -0.32 -2.20
N ILE A 168 -5.48 -0.72 -1.50
CA ILE A 168 -6.10 -2.04 -1.62
C ILE A 168 -7.59 -1.85 -1.84
N CYS A 169 -8.13 -2.52 -2.86
CA CYS A 169 -9.54 -2.60 -3.17
C CYS A 169 -9.93 -4.08 -3.18
N SER A 170 -10.48 -4.59 -2.08
CA SER A 170 -10.85 -5.99 -1.90
C SER A 170 -11.80 -6.15 -0.70
N PRO A 171 -12.56 -7.25 -0.58
CA PRO A 171 -13.47 -7.49 0.55
C PRO A 171 -12.84 -7.47 1.96
N ALA A 172 -11.51 -7.51 2.08
CA ALA A 172 -10.80 -7.44 3.35
C ALA A 172 -9.67 -6.39 3.32
N ALA A 173 -9.86 -5.31 2.57
CA ALA A 173 -8.86 -4.26 2.42
C ALA A 173 -8.53 -3.58 3.76
N ALA A 174 -9.53 -3.42 4.65
CA ALA A 174 -9.36 -2.84 5.99
C ALA A 174 -8.40 -3.64 6.87
N GLU A 175 -8.40 -4.97 6.71
CA GLU A 175 -7.51 -5.85 7.46
C GLU A 175 -6.15 -5.97 6.78
N ALA A 176 -6.11 -6.14 5.46
CA ALA A 176 -4.87 -6.26 4.71
C ALA A 176 -3.98 -5.01 4.80
N ILE A 177 -4.57 -3.80 4.87
CA ILE A 177 -3.81 -2.56 4.96
C ILE A 177 -3.05 -2.42 6.30
N ASN A 178 -3.46 -3.13 7.35
CA ASN A 178 -2.82 -3.07 8.66
C ASN A 178 -1.39 -3.66 8.62
N GLU A 179 -1.14 -4.65 7.76
CA GLU A 179 0.21 -5.16 7.53
C GLU A 179 1.13 -4.08 6.95
N VAL A 180 0.65 -3.32 5.97
CA VAL A 180 1.40 -2.20 5.39
C VAL A 180 1.59 -1.08 6.42
N ALA A 181 0.60 -0.83 7.28
CA ALA A 181 0.73 0.12 8.38
C ALA A 181 1.86 -0.26 9.36
N LEU A 182 1.93 -1.54 9.72
CA LEU A 182 3.01 -2.07 10.54
C LEU A 182 4.36 -1.94 9.81
N ALA A 183 4.42 -2.33 8.54
CA ALA A 183 5.64 -2.26 7.74
C ALA A 183 6.17 -0.83 7.60
N LEU A 184 5.30 0.15 7.37
CA LEU A 184 5.68 1.57 7.34
C LEU A 184 6.18 2.05 8.70
N ASN A 185 5.48 1.71 9.78
CA ASN A 185 5.83 2.14 11.13
C ASN A 185 7.16 1.54 11.62
N ALA A 186 7.40 0.26 11.33
CA ALA A 186 8.64 -0.43 11.67
C ALA A 186 9.78 -0.15 10.68
N GLY A 187 9.51 0.56 9.58
CA GLY A 187 10.49 0.82 8.54
C GLY A 187 10.97 -0.48 7.88
N LEU A 188 10.06 -1.41 7.61
CA LEU A 188 10.35 -2.64 6.87
C LEU A 188 10.50 -2.36 5.37
N SER A 189 11.23 -3.24 4.70
CA SER A 189 11.47 -3.22 3.27
C SER A 189 10.52 -4.17 2.51
N CYS A 190 10.49 -4.09 1.18
CA CYS A 190 9.74 -5.08 0.39
C CYS A 190 10.33 -6.48 0.54
N ASP A 191 11.64 -6.62 0.73
CA ASP A 191 12.23 -7.94 0.98
C ASP A 191 11.73 -8.57 2.29
N ASP A 192 11.39 -7.75 3.30
CA ASP A 192 10.85 -8.26 4.56
C ASP A 192 9.42 -8.78 4.38
N LEU A 193 8.60 -8.08 3.59
CA LEU A 193 7.29 -8.59 3.16
C LEU A 193 7.43 -9.86 2.31
N ALA A 194 8.36 -9.88 1.35
CA ALA A 194 8.56 -11.01 0.45
C ALA A 194 8.96 -12.30 1.19
N ARG A 195 9.81 -12.18 2.22
CA ARG A 195 10.25 -13.31 3.06
C ARG A 195 9.24 -13.72 4.13
N THR A 196 8.19 -12.92 4.35
CA THR A 196 7.14 -13.25 5.32
C THR A 196 6.14 -14.19 4.68
N ILE A 197 5.98 -15.40 5.24
CA ILE A 197 4.97 -16.35 4.78
C ILE A 197 3.59 -15.78 5.09
N HIS A 198 2.83 -15.45 4.04
CA HIS A 198 1.43 -15.06 4.17
C HIS A 198 0.53 -16.30 4.16
N CYS A 199 -0.59 -16.21 4.86
CA CYS A 199 -1.61 -17.26 4.77
C CYS A 199 -2.17 -17.33 3.35
N TYR A 200 -2.40 -18.55 2.87
CA TYR A 200 -2.91 -18.83 1.54
C TYR A 200 -4.11 -19.77 1.63
N PRO A 201 -5.19 -19.53 0.85
CA PRO A 201 -5.44 -18.34 0.04
C PRO A 201 -5.99 -17.17 0.90
N SER A 202 -5.46 -15.95 0.73
CA SER A 202 -5.94 -14.75 1.46
C SER A 202 -5.87 -13.48 0.61
N TYR A 203 -6.65 -12.46 0.99
CA TYR A 203 -6.58 -11.11 0.39
C TYR A 203 -5.31 -10.33 0.73
N GLY A 204 -4.54 -10.78 1.73
CA GLY A 204 -3.21 -10.23 2.03
C GLY A 204 -2.12 -10.78 1.12
N TYR A 205 -2.29 -11.99 0.59
CA TYR A 205 -1.28 -12.67 -0.24
C TYR A 205 -0.75 -11.85 -1.44
N PRO A 206 -1.55 -11.03 -2.13
CA PRO A 206 -1.06 -10.13 -3.18
C PRO A 206 0.04 -9.16 -2.71
N LEU A 207 0.05 -8.73 -1.43
CA LEU A 207 1.13 -7.90 -0.87
C LEU A 207 2.47 -8.63 -0.94
N GLN A 208 2.52 -9.91 -0.54
CA GLN A 208 3.71 -10.75 -0.65
C GLN A 208 4.17 -10.88 -2.10
N ARG A 209 3.24 -11.16 -3.03
CA ARG A 209 3.57 -11.35 -4.45
C ARG A 209 4.16 -10.09 -5.08
N ILE A 210 3.56 -8.93 -4.81
CA ILE A 210 4.07 -7.65 -5.31
C ILE A 210 5.44 -7.36 -4.69
N ALA A 211 5.60 -7.59 -3.38
CA ALA A 211 6.88 -7.37 -2.70
C ALA A 211 7.98 -8.29 -3.26
N LEU A 212 7.69 -9.56 -3.53
CA LEU A 212 8.60 -10.50 -4.15
C LEU A 212 9.01 -10.05 -5.56
N ALA A 213 8.07 -9.56 -6.37
CA ALA A 213 8.38 -9.03 -7.70
C ALA A 213 9.35 -7.84 -7.63
N VAL A 214 9.20 -6.96 -6.65
CA VAL A 214 10.14 -5.85 -6.39
C VAL A 214 11.51 -6.36 -5.94
N SER A 215 11.55 -7.38 -5.08
CA SER A 215 12.80 -7.96 -4.59
C SER A 215 13.58 -8.65 -5.72
N LEU A 216 12.89 -9.42 -6.56
CA LEU A 216 13.50 -10.16 -7.68
C LEU A 216 13.90 -9.26 -8.85
N SER A 217 13.37 -8.04 -8.96
CA SER A 217 13.73 -7.10 -10.02
C SER A 217 15.15 -6.54 -9.92
N SER A 218 15.93 -6.92 -8.89
CA SER A 218 17.36 -6.61 -8.83
C SER A 218 18.16 -7.83 -8.36
N VAL A 219 19.33 -8.05 -8.98
CA VAL A 219 20.27 -9.12 -8.60
C VAL A 219 20.62 -9.06 -7.11
N TRP A 220 20.70 -7.85 -6.56
CA TRP A 220 20.96 -7.61 -5.14
C TRP A 220 19.77 -7.92 -4.22
N GLY A 221 18.54 -7.83 -4.73
CA GLY A 221 17.33 -8.21 -4.01
C GLY A 221 17.13 -9.73 -4.00
N LEU A 222 17.48 -10.42 -5.09
CA LEU A 222 17.60 -11.89 -5.12
C LEU A 222 18.64 -12.38 -4.10
N LEU A 223 19.82 -11.75 -4.06
CA LEU A 223 20.81 -12.10 -3.03
C LEU A 223 20.29 -11.78 -1.64
N ALA A 224 19.57 -10.66 -1.45
CA ALA A 224 18.99 -10.33 -0.16
C ALA A 224 17.97 -11.37 0.31
N SER A 225 17.18 -11.99 -0.58
CA SER A 225 16.24 -13.05 -0.20
C SER A 225 16.94 -14.35 0.23
N CYS A 226 18.22 -14.55 -0.08
CA CYS A 226 19.01 -15.72 0.28
C CYS A 226 19.63 -15.62 1.70
N GLY A 227 18.83 -15.87 2.73
CA GLY A 227 19.32 -16.06 4.11
C GLY A 227 20.12 -14.90 4.72
N LYS A 228 20.79 -15.13 5.86
CA LYS A 228 21.48 -14.07 6.62
C LYS A 228 22.69 -13.49 5.88
N PHE A 229 23.46 -14.34 5.19
CA PHE A 229 24.65 -13.93 4.43
C PHE A 229 24.27 -13.16 3.15
N GLY A 230 23.26 -13.63 2.42
CA GLY A 230 22.73 -12.94 1.25
C GLY A 230 22.06 -11.61 1.59
N THR A 231 21.36 -11.51 2.75
CA THR A 231 20.84 -10.23 3.25
C THR A 231 21.95 -9.18 3.41
N ALA A 232 23.08 -9.56 4.01
CA ALA A 232 24.23 -8.66 4.18
C ALA A 232 24.83 -8.22 2.84
N LEU A 233 25.04 -9.16 1.90
CA LEU A 233 25.54 -8.89 0.55
C LEU A 233 24.58 -8.03 -0.28
N GLY A 234 23.28 -8.28 -0.21
CA GLY A 234 22.25 -7.53 -0.93
C GLY A 234 22.04 -6.11 -0.40
N VAL A 235 22.22 -5.89 0.91
CA VAL A 235 22.25 -4.54 1.50
C VAL A 235 23.53 -3.81 1.07
N PHE A 236 24.68 -4.46 1.14
CA PHE A 236 25.97 -3.88 0.76
C PHE A 236 26.02 -3.52 -0.73
N GLY A 237 25.58 -4.42 -1.61
CA GLY A 237 25.51 -4.19 -3.05
C GLY A 237 24.61 -3.01 -3.43
N ARG A 238 23.45 -2.85 -2.76
CA ARG A 238 22.57 -1.69 -2.98
C ARG A 238 23.17 -0.37 -2.51
N ILE A 239 24.02 -0.37 -1.48
CA ILE A 239 24.72 0.84 -1.04
C ILE A 239 25.77 1.26 -2.08
N ILE A 240 26.50 0.29 -2.63
CA ILE A 240 27.56 0.53 -3.63
C ILE A 240 26.98 0.88 -5.01
N SER A 241 25.83 0.33 -5.38
CA SER A 241 25.20 0.61 -6.68
C SER A 241 24.38 1.91 -6.73
N ARG A 242 24.20 2.60 -5.60
CA ARG A 242 23.46 3.89 -5.51
C ARG A 242 23.93 4.99 -6.47
N PRO A 243 25.23 5.18 -6.75
CA PRO A 243 25.69 6.14 -7.75
C PRO A 243 25.65 5.62 -9.20
N PHE A 244 25.38 4.31 -9.41
CA PHE A 244 25.41 3.64 -10.73
C PHE A 244 24.03 3.17 -11.23
N SER A 245 22.94 3.55 -10.56
CA SER A 245 21.58 3.02 -10.81
C SER A 245 20.95 3.41 -12.16
N SER A 246 21.66 4.08 -13.06
CA SER A 246 21.24 4.29 -14.45
C SER A 246 21.51 3.07 -15.36
N LEU A 247 22.18 2.03 -14.84
CA LEU A 247 22.62 0.85 -15.57
C LEU A 247 22.03 -0.44 -14.96
N ILE A 248 20.71 -0.62 -14.97
CA ILE A 248 20.10 -1.94 -14.71
C ILE A 248 18.92 -2.16 -15.67
N LEU A 249 18.87 -3.41 -16.17
CA LEU A 249 17.99 -4.05 -17.14
C LEU A 249 16.59 -3.44 -17.35
N ASN A 250 16.21 -3.50 -18.62
CA ASN A 250 15.06 -2.88 -19.28
C ASN A 250 13.75 -3.06 -18.51
N ARG A 251 13.05 -1.95 -18.18
CA ARG A 251 11.74 -1.93 -17.49
C ARG A 251 10.67 -2.84 -18.12
N LYS A 252 10.83 -3.23 -19.40
CA LYS A 252 9.98 -4.22 -20.09
C LYS A 252 10.06 -5.61 -19.47
N GLN A 253 11.24 -6.00 -19.00
CA GLN A 253 11.50 -7.35 -18.52
C GLN A 253 10.73 -7.63 -17.23
N SER A 254 10.59 -6.66 -16.33
CA SER A 254 9.78 -6.81 -15.09
C SER A 254 8.29 -7.03 -15.39
N ALA A 255 7.76 -6.40 -16.44
CA ALA A 255 6.38 -6.60 -16.87
C ALA A 255 6.19 -7.98 -17.55
N GLU A 256 7.17 -8.44 -18.31
CA GLU A 256 7.19 -9.78 -18.90
C GLU A 256 7.35 -10.88 -17.85
N THR A 257 8.22 -10.69 -16.85
CA THR A 257 8.33 -11.59 -15.68
C THR A 257 7.00 -11.67 -14.94
N MET A 258 6.31 -10.54 -14.74
CA MET A 258 5.01 -10.53 -14.06
C MET A 258 3.93 -11.26 -14.88
N ARG A 259 3.93 -11.14 -16.21
CA ARG A 259 3.04 -11.90 -17.11
C ARG A 259 3.37 -13.39 -17.11
N ALA A 260 4.64 -13.77 -17.15
CA ALA A 260 5.08 -15.17 -17.07
C ALA A 260 4.66 -15.79 -15.73
N TRP A 261 4.83 -15.07 -14.63
CA TRP A 261 4.41 -15.51 -13.30
C TRP A 261 2.89 -15.56 -13.10
N GLN A 262 2.14 -14.65 -13.72
CA GLN A 262 0.67 -14.72 -13.74
C GLN A 262 0.17 -15.89 -14.59
N ALA A 263 0.87 -16.22 -15.67
CA ALA A 263 0.51 -17.33 -16.57
C ALA A 263 0.83 -18.73 -16.01
N MET A 264 1.83 -18.84 -15.13
CA MET A 264 2.25 -20.15 -14.59
C MET A 264 1.24 -20.77 -13.60
N GLY A 265 0.45 -19.97 -12.87
CA GLY A 265 -0.48 -20.48 -11.86
C GLY A 265 0.22 -21.17 -10.67
N ALA A 266 -0.46 -21.26 -9.52
CA ALA A 266 0.10 -21.89 -8.32
C ALA A 266 0.45 -23.38 -8.53
N ASP A 267 -0.34 -24.08 -9.35
CA ASP A 267 -0.19 -25.53 -9.59
C ASP A 267 1.11 -25.91 -10.32
N ARG A 268 1.58 -25.08 -11.27
CA ARG A 268 2.83 -25.38 -12.00
C ARG A 268 4.06 -25.08 -11.15
N MET A 269 3.96 -24.13 -10.23
CA MET A 269 5.05 -23.80 -9.30
C MET A 269 5.21 -24.87 -8.22
N LEU A 270 4.11 -25.47 -7.76
CA LEU A 270 4.10 -26.65 -6.88
C LEU A 270 4.75 -27.86 -7.57
N MET A 271 4.42 -28.13 -8.82
CA MET A 271 5.07 -29.20 -9.60
C MET A 271 6.58 -28.98 -9.76
N LEU A 272 7.01 -27.77 -10.12
CA LEU A 272 8.44 -27.46 -10.27
C LEU A 272 9.19 -27.53 -8.93
N MET A 273 8.52 -27.24 -7.82
CA MET A 273 9.08 -27.39 -6.48
C MET A 273 9.14 -28.85 -6.02
N GLU A 274 8.18 -29.70 -6.41
CA GLU A 274 8.23 -31.15 -6.18
C GLU A 274 9.34 -31.81 -7.01
N GLU A 275 9.46 -31.48 -8.30
CA GLU A 275 10.53 -31.98 -9.18
C GLU A 275 11.94 -31.52 -8.74
N ALA A 276 12.06 -30.31 -8.19
CA ALA A 276 13.31 -29.81 -7.63
C ALA A 276 13.66 -30.44 -6.27
N ASN A 277 12.67 -30.99 -5.56
CA ASN A 277 12.87 -31.67 -4.28
C ASN A 277 13.25 -33.16 -4.47
N GLU A 278 12.90 -33.76 -5.60
CA GLU A 278 13.34 -35.13 -5.97
C GLU A 278 14.80 -35.18 -6.46
N ASN A 279 15.35 -34.07 -6.95
CA ASN A 279 16.73 -33.99 -7.43
C ASN A 279 17.62 -33.28 -6.41
N GLU A 280 18.22 -34.05 -5.50
CA GLU A 280 18.99 -33.59 -4.32
C GLU A 280 20.33 -32.85 -4.63
N HIS A 281 20.59 -32.43 -5.86
CA HIS A 281 21.78 -31.63 -6.22
C HIS A 281 21.41 -30.36 -7.00
N ASP A 282 21.72 -29.20 -6.39
CA ASP A 282 21.62 -27.84 -6.94
C ASP A 282 20.24 -27.40 -7.45
N SER A 283 19.23 -27.52 -6.60
CA SER A 283 17.84 -27.10 -6.84
C SER A 283 17.67 -25.63 -7.27
N LEU A 284 18.52 -24.71 -6.82
CA LEU A 284 18.47 -23.29 -7.23
C LEU A 284 19.05 -23.05 -8.63
N GLU A 285 20.05 -23.81 -9.04
CA GLU A 285 20.66 -23.69 -10.36
C GLU A 285 19.79 -24.41 -11.42
N TYR A 286 19.17 -25.53 -11.06
CA TYR A 286 18.20 -26.24 -11.89
C TYR A 286 16.94 -25.40 -12.16
N VAL A 287 16.30 -24.86 -11.11
CA VAL A 287 15.13 -23.98 -11.28
C VAL A 287 15.51 -22.75 -12.10
N GLY A 288 16.69 -22.17 -11.90
CA GLY A 288 17.18 -21.02 -12.67
C GLY A 288 17.48 -21.32 -14.14
N ARG A 289 18.03 -22.50 -14.47
CA ARG A 289 18.31 -22.93 -15.85
C ARG A 289 17.04 -23.38 -16.58
N SER A 290 16.15 -24.12 -15.93
CA SER A 290 14.85 -24.50 -16.51
C SER A 290 13.98 -23.27 -16.81
N PHE A 291 14.07 -22.21 -16.00
CA PHE A 291 13.41 -20.94 -16.25
C PHE A 291 13.93 -20.20 -17.50
N LEU A 292 15.22 -20.37 -17.82
CA LEU A 292 15.88 -19.72 -18.95
C LEU A 292 15.74 -20.54 -20.24
N ASP A 293 15.78 -21.87 -20.14
CA ASP A 293 15.62 -22.78 -21.29
C ASP A 293 14.16 -22.88 -21.78
N GLU A 294 13.14 -22.78 -20.89
CA GLU A 294 11.73 -22.72 -21.32
C GLU A 294 11.35 -21.35 -21.93
N ALA A 295 12.03 -20.27 -21.57
CA ALA A 295 11.79 -18.93 -22.14
C ALA A 295 12.26 -18.82 -23.60
N ASP A 296 13.19 -19.68 -24.03
CA ASP A 296 13.74 -19.72 -25.40
C ASP A 296 13.03 -20.74 -26.31
N ASN A 297 12.07 -21.50 -25.79
CA ASN A 297 11.46 -22.62 -26.52
C ASN A 297 10.16 -22.21 -27.24
N ASP A 298 10.18 -22.32 -28.57
CA ASP A 298 9.13 -21.89 -29.53
C ASP A 298 7.77 -22.62 -29.36
N GLU A 299 7.71 -23.62 -28.47
CA GLU A 299 6.48 -24.31 -28.05
C GLU A 299 5.63 -23.50 -27.05
N PHE A 300 6.25 -22.68 -26.20
CA PHE A 300 5.53 -21.82 -25.24
C PHE A 300 4.71 -20.75 -25.98
N CYS A 301 5.23 -20.26 -27.11
CA CYS A 301 4.53 -19.38 -28.04
C CYS A 301 3.33 -20.07 -28.72
N LYS A 302 3.36 -21.39 -28.93
CA LYS A 302 2.24 -22.14 -29.53
C LYS A 302 1.12 -22.38 -28.51
N ILE A 303 1.44 -22.74 -27.27
CA ILE A 303 0.44 -22.92 -26.20
C ILE A 303 -0.20 -21.57 -25.82
N ALA A 304 0.58 -20.48 -25.81
CA ALA A 304 0.08 -19.12 -25.63
C ALA A 304 -0.88 -18.69 -26.76
N ARG A 305 -0.65 -19.14 -28.01
CA ARG A 305 -1.56 -18.86 -29.14
C ARG A 305 -2.85 -19.69 -29.09
N THR A 306 -2.81 -20.92 -28.59
CA THR A 306 -4.01 -21.78 -28.52
C THR A 306 -4.97 -21.34 -27.40
N LYS A 307 -4.46 -20.80 -26.28
CA LYS A 307 -5.30 -20.18 -25.23
C LYS A 307 -5.75 -18.74 -25.56
N ALA A 308 -5.10 -18.07 -26.51
CA ALA A 308 -5.50 -16.73 -26.98
C ALA A 308 -6.73 -16.72 -27.90
N ASN A 309 -7.31 -17.89 -28.24
CA ASN A 309 -8.55 -17.98 -29.02
C ASN A 309 -9.84 -17.92 -28.17
N VAL A 310 -9.74 -17.60 -26.87
CA VAL A 310 -10.89 -17.15 -26.09
C VAL A 310 -10.96 -15.63 -26.21
N SER A 311 -11.75 -15.18 -27.17
CA SER A 311 -12.14 -13.77 -27.35
C SER A 311 -12.63 -13.17 -26.04
N GLY A 312 -11.90 -12.19 -25.49
CA GLY A 312 -12.33 -11.49 -24.28
C GLY A 312 -11.30 -10.60 -23.55
N LEU A 313 -10.03 -10.56 -23.95
CA LEU A 313 -9.08 -9.55 -23.43
C LEU A 313 -9.13 -8.28 -24.29
N ALA A 314 -10.12 -7.44 -24.01
CA ALA A 314 -10.08 -6.02 -24.38
C ALA A 314 -9.64 -5.21 -23.15
N ASP A 315 -8.87 -4.15 -23.41
CA ASP A 315 -8.31 -3.18 -22.47
C ASP A 315 -9.17 -2.88 -21.23
N VAL A 316 -8.68 -3.28 -20.05
CA VAL A 316 -9.24 -2.85 -18.74
C VAL A 316 -8.68 -1.48 -18.31
N THR A 317 -8.15 -0.70 -19.26
CA THR A 317 -7.83 0.73 -19.06
C THR A 317 -8.95 1.68 -19.49
N ASP A 318 -10.03 1.17 -20.11
CA ASP A 318 -11.04 2.01 -20.77
C ASP A 318 -12.38 2.15 -20.02
N ASN A 319 -12.48 1.69 -18.76
CA ASN A 319 -13.66 2.00 -17.97
C ASN A 319 -13.52 3.39 -17.30
N GLU A 320 -13.99 4.43 -18.01
CA GLU A 320 -14.01 5.84 -17.54
C GLU A 320 -14.59 5.98 -16.13
N GLU A 321 -15.53 5.12 -15.73
CA GLU A 321 -16.20 5.19 -14.44
C GLU A 321 -15.30 4.73 -13.28
N SER A 322 -14.53 3.66 -13.49
CA SER A 322 -13.53 3.17 -12.53
C SER A 322 -12.36 4.16 -12.38
N LEU A 323 -11.95 4.81 -13.47
CA LEU A 323 -10.95 5.88 -13.44
C LEU A 323 -11.47 7.14 -12.74
N ARG A 324 -12.77 7.47 -12.88
CA ARG A 324 -13.40 8.58 -12.17
C ARG A 324 -13.45 8.33 -10.67
N CYS A 325 -13.96 7.18 -10.23
CA CYS A 325 -13.99 6.82 -8.80
C CYS A 325 -12.58 6.77 -8.19
N TYR A 326 -11.58 6.26 -8.93
CA TYR A 326 -10.19 6.29 -8.48
C TYR A 326 -9.62 7.71 -8.41
N ARG A 327 -9.88 8.57 -9.40
CA ARG A 327 -9.43 9.97 -9.39
C ARG A 327 -10.08 10.77 -8.26
N ASP A 328 -11.38 10.55 -8.01
CA ASP A 328 -12.12 11.20 -6.93
C ASP A 328 -11.66 10.71 -5.55
N PHE A 329 -11.33 9.41 -5.42
CA PHE A 329 -10.74 8.86 -4.20
C PHE A 329 -9.31 9.37 -3.94
N VAL A 330 -8.49 9.51 -4.99
CA VAL A 330 -7.11 10.03 -4.87
C VAL A 330 -7.09 11.54 -4.62
N ALA A 331 -8.12 12.27 -5.08
CA ALA A 331 -8.26 13.71 -4.86
C ALA A 331 -8.79 14.08 -3.46
N TRP A 332 -9.29 13.11 -2.68
CA TRP A 332 -9.88 13.28 -1.33
C TRP A 332 -9.00 12.73 -0.18
#